data_AF-A0A1R4G361-F1
#
_entry.id   AF-A0A1R4G361-F1
#
_cell.length_a   1.000
_cell.length_b   1.000
_cell.length_c   1.000
_cell.angle_alpha   90.00
_cell.angle_beta   90.00
_cell.angle_gamma   90.00
#
_symmetry.space_group_name_H-M   'P 1'
#
loop_
_entity.id
_entity.type
_entity.pdbx_description
1 polymer ?
#
loop_
_entity_poly.entity_id
_entity_poly.type
_entity_poly.pdbx_seq_one_letter_code
_entity_poly.pdbx_strand_id
1 'polypeptide(L)' 'MLRNLTGWHALVILAIVVLIFGASKLPALARSVGQSVRILKKEVTEPSEEQITS' A
#
# COMPACT_ATOMS: atom_id res chain seq x y z
N MET A 1 26.89 15.61 0.58
CA MET A 1 26.28 15.83 1.92
C MET A 1 24.82 15.32 2.00
N LEU A 2 24.45 14.20 1.33
CA LEU A 2 23.06 13.68 1.30
C LEU A 2 22.94 12.18 1.67
N ARG A 3 24.05 11.51 1.99
CA ARG A 3 24.09 10.06 2.25
C ARG A 3 23.66 9.64 3.65
N ASN A 4 23.33 10.59 4.53
CA ASN A 4 23.01 10.33 5.94
C ASN A 4 21.54 10.54 6.32
N LEU A 5 20.66 10.86 5.36
CA LEU A 5 19.34 11.43 5.68
C LEU A 5 18.14 10.48 5.72
N THR A 6 18.23 9.25 5.23
CA THR A 6 16.96 8.56 4.90
C THR A 6 16.85 7.12 5.36
N GLY A 7 17.94 6.34 5.38
CA GLY A 7 17.86 4.92 5.74
C GLY A 7 17.46 4.67 7.21
N TRP A 8 18.24 5.22 8.15
CA TRP A 8 18.01 4.97 9.58
C TRP A 8 16.77 5.70 10.13
N HIS A 9 16.53 6.93 9.66
CA HIS A 9 15.39 7.74 10.09
C HIS A 9 14.04 7.10 9.70
N ALA A 10 13.93 6.57 8.47
CA ALA A 10 12.73 5.87 8.03
C ALA A 10 12.46 4.62 8.90
N LEU A 11 13.50 3.90 9.29
CA LEU A 11 13.40 2.70 10.12
C LEU A 11 12.94 3.04 11.55
N VAL A 12 13.47 4.13 12.13
CA VAL A 12 13.05 4.64 13.45
C VAL A 12 11.58 5.11 13.41
N ILE A 13 11.18 5.84 12.38
CA ILE A 13 9.79 6.28 12.21
C ILE A 13 8.86 5.08 12.08
N LEU A 14 9.21 4.10 11.24
CA LEU A 14 8.45 2.87 11.08
C LEU A 14 8.32 2.13 12.41
N ALA A 15 9.39 2.05 13.20
CA ALA A 15 9.38 1.43 14.52
C ALA A 15 8.42 2.16 15.48
N ILE A 16 8.42 3.49 15.51
CA ILE A 16 7.49 4.28 16.34
C ILE A 16 6.03 4.05 15.91
N VAL A 17 5.75 4.07 14.61
CA VAL A 17 4.39 3.83 14.09
C VAL A 17 3.94 2.41 14.44
N VAL A 18 4.80 1.41 14.32
CA VAL A 18 4.53 0.03 14.75
C VAL A 18 4.28 -0.06 16.26
N LEU A 19 4.98 0.73 17.08
CA LEU A 19 4.80 0.73 18.54
C LEU A 19 3.44 1.32 18.94
N ILE A 20 2.98 2.37 18.27
CA ILE A 20 1.69 3.02 18.54
C ILE A 20 0.52 2.20 18.00
N PHE A 21 0.62 1.74 16.75
CA PHE A 21 -0.47 1.03 16.08
C PHE A 21 -0.46 -0.49 16.35
N GLY A 22 0.69 -1.04 16.75
CA GLY A 22 0.94 -2.47 16.87
C GLY A 22 1.35 -3.10 15.53
N ALA A 23 2.26 -4.07 15.58
CA ALA A 23 2.77 -4.80 14.41
C ALA A 23 1.68 -5.48 13.57
N SER A 24 0.52 -5.77 14.17
CA SER A 24 -0.60 -6.43 13.50
C SER A 24 -1.58 -5.47 12.82
N LYS A 25 -1.70 -4.21 13.25
CA LYS A 25 -2.72 -3.31 12.71
C LYS A 25 -2.29 -2.58 11.45
N LEU A 26 -1.03 -2.18 11.32
CA LEU A 26 -0.49 -1.64 10.06
C LEU A 26 -0.68 -2.60 8.87
N PRO A 27 -0.29 -3.89 8.94
CA PRO A 27 -0.50 -4.82 7.83
C PRO A 27 -1.97 -5.18 7.65
N ALA A 28 -2.79 -5.18 8.70
CA ALA A 28 -4.24 -5.41 8.57
C ALA A 28 -4.92 -4.28 7.78
N LEU A 29 -4.60 -3.02 8.10
CA LEU A 29 -5.10 -1.84 7.38
C LEU A 29 -4.57 -1.79 5.95
N ALA A 30 -3.29 -2.11 5.73
CA ALA A 30 -2.73 -2.21 4.39
C ALA A 30 -3.41 -3.31 3.56
N ARG A 31 -3.75 -4.46 4.17
CA ARG A 31 -4.49 -5.54 3.49
C ARG A 31 -5.91 -5.12 3.14
N SER A 32 -6.66 -4.49 4.05
CA SER A 32 -8.03 -4.06 3.77
C SER A 32 -8.08 -3.00 2.67
N VAL A 33 -7.21 -2.00 2.72
CA VAL A 33 -7.10 -0.96 1.67
C VAL A 33 -6.62 -1.57 0.36
N GLY A 34 -5.62 -2.47 0.40
CA GLY A 34 -5.10 -3.14 -0.78
C GLY A 34 -6.15 -4.01 -1.50
N GLN A 35 -7.06 -4.64 -0.75
CA GLN A 35 -8.20 -5.36 -1.33
C GLN A 35 -9.18 -4.41 -2.03
N SER A 36 -9.55 -3.29 -1.40
CA SER A 36 -10.41 -2.28 -2.03
C SER A 36 -9.79 -1.70 -3.31
N VAL A 37 -8.50 -1.35 -3.27
CA VAL A 37 -7.77 -0.83 -4.44
C VAL A 37 -7.67 -1.88 -5.54
N ARG A 38 -7.48 -3.16 -5.21
CA ARG A 38 -7.44 -4.24 -6.21
C ARG A 38 -8.79 -4.42 -6.91
N ILE A 39 -9.89 -4.35 -6.17
CA ILE A 39 -11.24 -4.45 -6.74
C ILE A 39 -11.51 -3.24 -7.65
N LEU A 40 -11.27 -2.02 -7.14
CA LEU A 40 -11.37 -0.81 -7.95
C LEU A 40 -10.51 -0.89 -9.21
N LYS A 41 -9.24 -1.33 -9.09
CA LYS A 41 -8.33 -1.48 -10.21
C LYS A 41 -8.85 -2.47 -11.26
N LYS A 42 -9.47 -3.59 -10.84
CA LYS A 42 -10.08 -4.54 -11.77
C LYS A 42 -11.22 -3.90 -12.53
N GLU A 43 -12.16 -3.29 -11.82
CA GLU A 43 -13.32 -2.62 -12.42
C GLU A 43 -12.91 -1.46 -13.34
N VAL A 44 -11.83 -0.73 -13.05
CA VAL A 44 -11.32 0.34 -13.94
C VAL A 44 -10.37 -0.15 -15.03
N THR A 45 -9.80 -1.35 -14.94
CA THR A 45 -8.93 -1.94 -15.99
C THR A 45 -9.74 -2.81 -16.96
N GLU A 46 -10.85 -3.41 -16.51
CA GLU A 46 -11.73 -4.25 -17.34
C GLU A 46 -12.65 -3.50 -18.36
N PRO A 47 -12.80 -2.15 -18.42
CA PRO A 47 -13.63 -1.53 -19.45
C PRO A 47 -12.87 -1.29 -20.78
N SER A 48 -11.86 -2.10 -21.11
CA SER A 48 -11.05 -1.89 -22.33
C SER A 48 -10.76 -3.11 -23.19
N GLU A 49 -11.19 -4.32 -22.80
CA GLU A 49 -10.84 -5.54 -23.57
C GLU A 49 -12.05 -6.40 -24.02
N GLU A 50 -13.29 -6.00 -23.72
CA GLU A 50 -14.47 -6.83 -23.99
C GLU A 50 -15.56 -6.13 -24.83
N GLN A 51 -15.16 -5.27 -25.79
CA GLN A 51 -16.08 -4.64 -26.75
C GLN A 51 -15.56 -4.60 -28.20
N ILE A 52 -14.77 -5.58 -28.65
CA ILE A 52 -14.48 -5.75 -30.09
C ILE A 52 -14.42 -7.26 -30.44
N THR A 53 -15.51 -7.98 -30.20
CA THR A 53 -15.76 -9.29 -30.82
C THR A 53 -17.21 -9.70 -30.57
N SER A 54 -18.14 -9.05 -31.26
CA SER A 54 -19.40 -9.68 -31.66
C SER A 54 -19.99 -8.99 -32.87
#